data_AF-A0A0M3KDH9-F1
#
_entry.id   AF-A0A0M3KDH9-F1
#
_cell.length_a   1.000
_cell.length_b   1.000
_cell.length_c   1.000
_cell.angle_alpha   90.00
_cell.angle_beta   90.00
_cell.angle_gamma   90.00
#
_symmetry.space_group_name_H-M   'P 1'
#
loop_
_entity.id
_entity.type
_entity.pdbx_description
1 polymer ?
#
loop_
_entity_poly.entity_id
_entity_poly.type
_entity_poly.pdbx_seq_one_letter_code
_entity_poly.pdbx_strand_id
1 'polypeptide(L)'
;MVFCRRALRRALRCGNSRSSVFVDIENDIQNDVLPKPNMLKQIIVDNIAENDIQREKQQIAKVLKDEHFMMNMHSRKEIDGVKYPLLNSVGNFIPIRRIVHIDLKGGALKVDYFEKVFEVLKALGATGVLIEWEDMFPFEGRLKSAVNGDAYSMQQVHRILRGAQKYGLDVIPLIQTFGHLEWILK
;
A
#
# COMPACT_ATOMS: atom_id res chain seq x y z
N MET A 1 5.41 10.16 23.20
CA MET A 1 5.47 9.83 24.64
C MET A 1 6.20 8.49 24.77
N VAL A 2 7.34 8.51 25.45
CA VAL A 2 8.30 7.40 25.62
C VAL A 2 7.81 6.46 26.73
N PHE A 3 8.02 5.15 26.59
CA PHE A 3 8.60 4.20 27.58
C PHE A 3 8.37 2.75 27.10
N CYS A 4 9.06 1.71 27.56
CA CYS A 4 10.47 1.37 27.75
C CYS A 4 10.48 -0.13 28.13
N ARG A 5 11.61 -0.82 27.93
CA ARG A 5 11.82 -2.27 28.08
C ARG A 5 11.70 -2.78 29.54
N ARG A 6 11.45 -4.11 29.66
CA ARG A 6 11.70 -5.05 30.78
C ARG A 6 10.61 -5.22 31.86
N ALA A 7 9.87 -6.32 31.75
CA ALA A 7 9.32 -7.09 32.88
C ALA A 7 9.61 -8.58 32.57
N LEU A 8 10.62 -9.24 33.13
CA LEU A 8 10.94 -9.61 34.51
C LEU A 8 10.29 -10.95 34.94
N ARG A 9 11.20 -11.88 35.19
CA ARG A 9 11.10 -13.23 35.77
C ARG A 9 10.24 -13.27 37.05
N ARG A 10 9.42 -14.32 37.21
CA ARG A 10 9.34 -15.20 38.41
C ARG A 10 8.06 -16.04 38.35
N ALA A 11 8.22 -17.34 38.09
CA ALA A 11 7.23 -18.35 38.48
C ALA A 11 7.99 -19.54 39.06
N LEU A 12 8.23 -19.49 40.37
CA LEU A 12 8.60 -20.64 41.21
C LEU A 12 7.94 -20.45 42.58
N ARG A 13 7.48 -21.58 43.14
CA ARG A 13 6.75 -21.88 44.40
C ARG A 13 5.31 -22.34 44.12
N CYS A 14 4.77 -23.43 44.65
CA CYS A 14 5.20 -24.44 45.64
C CYS A 14 4.24 -25.65 45.50
N GLY A 15 4.66 -26.85 45.92
CA GLY A 15 3.76 -27.99 46.11
C GLY A 15 4.51 -29.30 46.38
N ASN A 16 4.39 -29.83 47.59
CA ASN A 16 5.17 -30.91 48.19
C ASN A 16 4.23 -32.09 48.54
N SER A 17 4.61 -33.35 48.31
CA SER A 17 4.23 -34.49 49.17
C SER A 17 4.88 -35.85 48.79
N ARG A 18 5.49 -36.49 49.81
CA ARG A 18 5.52 -37.94 50.17
C ARG A 18 6.45 -38.97 49.46
N SER A 19 7.55 -39.28 50.16
CA SER A 19 8.05 -40.58 50.68
C SER A 19 7.82 -41.93 49.96
N SER A 20 8.92 -42.61 49.57
CA SER A 20 9.30 -44.03 49.83
C SER A 20 10.63 -44.32 49.11
N VAL A 21 11.80 -44.41 49.77
CA VAL A 21 12.46 -45.62 50.33
C VAL A 21 12.65 -46.77 49.33
N PHE A 22 13.91 -46.90 48.86
CA PHE A 22 14.67 -48.08 48.42
C PHE A 22 14.05 -49.13 47.46
N VAL A 23 14.64 -49.22 46.26
CA VAL A 23 15.12 -50.50 45.69
C VAL A 23 16.51 -50.24 45.09
N ASP A 24 17.47 -51.06 45.55
CA ASP A 24 18.86 -51.04 45.18
C ASP A 24 19.12 -51.50 43.73
N ILE A 25 20.08 -50.80 43.10
CA ILE A 25 21.22 -51.29 42.30
C ILE A 25 21.00 -52.58 41.48
N GLU A 26 21.03 -52.46 40.15
CA GLU A 26 22.10 -53.03 39.29
C GLU A 26 21.78 -52.92 37.79
N ASN A 27 22.80 -52.49 37.04
CA ASN A 27 23.08 -52.76 35.62
C ASN A 27 22.14 -52.19 34.55
N ASP A 28 22.51 -51.02 34.03
CA ASP A 28 22.85 -50.84 32.60
C ASP A 28 23.12 -49.35 32.30
N ILE A 29 24.37 -48.94 32.51
CA ILE A 29 24.92 -47.78 31.80
C ILE A 29 26.16 -48.29 31.08
N GLN A 30 25.94 -48.80 29.87
CA GLN A 30 26.99 -48.87 28.87
C GLN A 30 27.54 -47.45 28.68
N ASN A 31 28.85 -47.34 28.85
CA ASN A 31 29.68 -46.17 28.66
C ASN A 31 29.17 -45.24 27.54
N ASP A 32 28.66 -44.07 27.91
CA ASP A 32 28.67 -42.90 27.03
C ASP A 32 30.13 -42.59 26.72
N VAL A 33 30.59 -43.10 25.57
CA VAL A 33 31.91 -42.78 25.03
C VAL A 33 31.90 -41.29 24.70
N LEU A 34 32.45 -40.48 25.60
CA LEU A 34 32.81 -39.10 25.29
C LEU A 34 33.58 -39.12 23.97
N PRO A 35 33.11 -38.40 22.93
CA PRO A 35 33.74 -38.45 21.62
C PRO A 35 35.21 -38.07 21.77
N LYS A 36 36.10 -38.93 21.26
CA LYS A 36 37.56 -38.73 21.32
C LYS A 36 37.87 -37.30 20.86
N PRO A 37 38.83 -36.59 21.48
CA PRO A 37 39.06 -35.15 21.25
C PRO A 37 39.29 -34.76 19.78
N ASN A 38 39.68 -35.70 18.91
CA ASN A 38 39.80 -35.49 17.47
C ASN A 38 38.45 -35.50 16.72
N MET A 39 37.48 -36.30 17.16
CA MET A 39 36.13 -36.37 16.57
C MET A 39 35.33 -35.09 16.86
N LEU A 40 35.48 -34.52 18.07
CA LEU A 40 34.88 -33.24 18.43
C LEU A 40 35.41 -32.09 17.58
N LYS A 41 36.72 -32.06 17.30
CA LYS A 41 37.31 -31.05 16.40
C LYS A 41 36.76 -31.18 14.98
N GLN A 42 36.64 -32.40 14.47
CA GLN A 42 36.10 -32.63 13.12
C GLN A 42 34.65 -32.17 13.00
N ILE A 43 33.79 -32.55 13.96
CA ILE A 43 32.38 -32.12 13.99
C ILE A 43 32.26 -30.59 14.07
N ILE A 44 33.12 -29.92 14.85
CA ILE A 44 33.13 -28.45 14.93
C ILE A 44 33.52 -27.84 13.59
N VAL A 45 34.55 -28.36 12.92
CA VAL A 45 35.01 -27.88 11.61
C VAL A 45 33.93 -28.10 10.54
N ASP A 46 33.29 -29.27 10.52
CA ASP A 46 32.22 -29.60 9.59
C ASP A 46 31.00 -28.68 9.81
N ASN A 47 30.62 -28.44 11.07
CA ASN A 47 29.54 -27.51 11.43
C ASN A 47 29.87 -26.05 11.08
N ILE A 48 31.13 -25.62 11.19
CA ILE A 48 31.55 -24.27 10.77
C ILE A 48 31.41 -24.15 9.25
N ALA A 49 31.90 -25.14 8.50
CA ALA A 49 31.81 -25.16 7.04
C ALA A 49 30.36 -25.15 6.54
N GLU A 50 29.47 -25.94 7.15
CA GLU A 50 28.04 -25.93 6.78
C GLU A 50 27.37 -24.59 7.06
N ASN A 51 27.70 -23.93 8.19
CA ASN A 51 27.16 -22.62 8.53
C ASN A 51 27.64 -21.52 7.57
N ASP A 52 28.90 -21.58 7.13
CA ASP A 52 29.46 -20.62 6.17
C ASP A 52 28.84 -20.81 4.77
N ILE A 53 28.69 -22.06 4.31
CA ILE A 53 27.96 -22.37 3.07
C ILE A 53 26.51 -21.88 3.14
N GLN A 54 25.85 -22.01 4.29
CA GLN A 54 24.47 -21.55 4.46
C GLN A 54 24.36 -20.02 4.42
N ARG A 55 25.33 -19.29 4.99
CA ARG A 55 25.40 -17.83 4.90
C ARG A 55 25.65 -17.36 3.48
N GLU A 56 26.56 -17.99 2.75
CA GLU A 56 26.82 -17.69 1.34
C GLU A 56 25.58 -17.97 0.48
N LYS A 57 24.89 -19.10 0.68
CA LYS A 57 23.63 -19.40 -0.01
C LYS A 57 22.55 -18.35 0.25
N GLN A 58 22.42 -17.87 1.49
CA GLN A 58 21.47 -16.81 1.82
C GLN A 58 21.85 -15.48 1.17
N GLN A 59 23.14 -15.16 1.11
CA GLN A 59 23.65 -13.94 0.51
C GLN A 59 23.49 -13.95 -1.02
N ILE A 60 23.81 -15.08 -1.66
CA ILE A 60 23.58 -15.31 -3.10
C ILE A 60 22.07 -15.28 -3.40
N ALA A 61 21.22 -15.93 -2.59
CA ALA A 61 19.78 -15.90 -2.78
C ALA A 61 19.20 -14.48 -2.64
N LYS A 62 19.78 -13.64 -1.77
CA LYS A 62 19.41 -12.23 -1.65
C LYS A 62 19.82 -11.44 -2.89
N VAL A 63 21.07 -11.57 -3.34
CA VAL A 63 21.57 -10.92 -4.56
C VAL A 63 20.76 -11.36 -5.78
N LEU A 64 20.47 -12.66 -5.93
CA LEU A 64 19.66 -13.19 -7.02
C LEU A 64 18.20 -12.72 -6.95
N LYS A 65 17.62 -12.53 -5.75
CA LYS A 65 16.29 -11.93 -5.60
C LYS A 65 16.32 -10.45 -6.00
N ASP A 66 17.35 -9.72 -5.60
CA ASP A 66 17.53 -8.32 -5.95
C ASP A 66 17.75 -8.19 -7.48
N GLU A 67 18.58 -9.04 -8.09
CA GLU A 67 18.81 -9.10 -9.54
C GLU A 67 17.57 -9.54 -10.31
N HIS A 68 16.83 -10.56 -9.85
CA HIS A 68 15.59 -11.02 -10.48
C HIS A 68 14.47 -9.98 -10.36
N PHE A 69 14.42 -9.24 -9.25
CA PHE A 69 13.56 -8.07 -9.07
C PHE A 69 13.96 -6.95 -10.04
N MET A 70 15.26 -6.68 -10.20
CA MET A 70 15.81 -5.70 -11.16
C MET A 70 15.62 -6.10 -12.63
N MET A 71 15.66 -7.40 -12.95
CA MET A 71 15.37 -7.95 -14.29
C MET A 71 13.87 -7.98 -14.60
N ASN A 72 12.99 -8.26 -13.63
CA ASN A 72 11.54 -8.15 -13.87
C ASN A 72 11.08 -6.68 -14.03
N MET A 73 11.84 -5.73 -13.47
CA MET A 73 11.68 -4.29 -13.73
C MET A 73 12.12 -3.89 -15.17
N HIS A 74 12.84 -4.75 -15.90
CA HIS A 74 13.35 -4.46 -17.25
C HIS A 74 12.32 -4.59 -18.39
N SER A 75 11.05 -4.95 -18.12
CA SER A 75 9.98 -4.48 -19.00
C SER A 75 9.72 -3.00 -18.69
N ARG A 76 10.57 -2.11 -19.21
CA ARG A 76 10.42 -0.65 -19.09
C ARG A 76 9.14 -0.24 -19.81
N LYS A 77 8.01 -0.34 -19.12
CA LYS A 77 6.74 0.20 -19.59
C LYS A 77 6.83 1.71 -19.45
N GLU A 78 6.65 2.40 -20.56
CA GLU A 78 6.42 3.84 -20.56
C GLU A 78 4.92 4.07 -20.61
N ILE A 79 4.43 4.95 -19.76
CA ILE A 79 3.03 5.37 -19.70
C ILE A 79 3.05 6.88 -19.86
N ASP A 80 2.40 7.40 -20.91
CA ASP A 80 2.36 8.84 -21.23
C ASP A 80 3.77 9.48 -21.32
N GLY A 81 4.76 8.73 -21.83
CA GLY A 81 6.16 9.18 -21.92
C GLY A 81 6.93 9.16 -20.59
N VAL A 82 6.34 8.64 -19.51
CA VAL A 82 6.96 8.51 -18.19
C VAL A 82 7.30 7.05 -17.91
N LYS A 83 8.52 6.78 -17.46
CA LYS A 83 8.98 5.44 -17.07
C LYS A 83 8.18 4.92 -15.87
N TYR A 84 7.68 3.70 -15.97
CA TYR A 84 6.98 3.00 -14.89
C TYR A 84 7.87 1.90 -14.26
N PRO A 85 7.85 1.73 -12.92
CA PRO A 85 7.18 2.59 -11.95
C PRO A 85 7.90 3.93 -11.78
N LEU A 86 7.13 5.01 -11.58
CA LEU A 86 7.67 6.31 -11.20
C LEU A 86 8.02 6.28 -9.71
N LEU A 87 9.26 6.56 -9.36
CA LEU A 87 9.75 6.55 -7.97
C LEU A 87 10.26 7.95 -7.57
N ASN A 88 10.11 8.32 -6.30
CA ASN A 88 10.76 9.51 -5.74
C ASN A 88 12.25 9.24 -5.42
N SER A 89 12.97 10.24 -4.91
CA SER A 89 14.39 10.13 -4.54
C SER A 89 14.69 9.09 -3.45
N VAL A 90 13.68 8.72 -2.64
CA VAL A 90 13.77 7.73 -1.57
C VAL A 90 13.40 6.32 -2.08
N GLY A 91 12.90 6.20 -3.31
CA GLY A 91 12.45 4.94 -3.90
C GLY A 91 10.96 4.61 -3.68
N ASN A 92 10.15 5.55 -3.17
CA ASN A 92 8.72 5.36 -3.01
C ASN A 92 7.99 5.51 -4.35
N PHE A 93 7.00 4.64 -4.59
CA PHE A 93 6.13 4.72 -5.75
C PHE A 93 5.29 5.99 -5.77
N ILE A 94 5.25 6.65 -6.91
CA ILE A 94 4.38 7.78 -7.21
C ILE A 94 3.44 7.37 -8.35
N PRO A 95 2.12 7.34 -8.14
CA PRO A 95 1.19 7.13 -9.24
C PRO A 95 1.35 8.21 -10.32
N ILE A 96 1.45 7.81 -11.59
CA ILE A 96 1.60 8.74 -12.73
C ILE A 96 0.36 9.63 -12.85
N ARG A 97 -0.83 9.03 -12.75
CA ARG A 97 -2.11 9.75 -12.72
C ARG A 97 -2.63 9.81 -11.29
N ARG A 98 -2.92 11.02 -10.82
CA ARG A 98 -3.47 11.31 -9.49
C ARG A 98 -4.73 12.15 -9.71
N ILE A 99 -5.85 11.45 -9.85
CA ILE A 99 -7.14 12.04 -10.20
C ILE A 99 -7.96 12.24 -8.93
N VAL A 100 -8.51 13.44 -8.77
CA VAL A 100 -9.41 13.76 -7.66
C VAL A 100 -10.85 13.71 -8.15
N HIS A 101 -11.69 12.98 -7.44
CA HIS A 101 -13.11 12.91 -7.74
C HIS A 101 -13.86 14.08 -7.11
N ILE A 102 -14.53 14.88 -7.94
CA ILE A 102 -15.42 15.96 -7.53
C ILE A 102 -16.84 15.48 -7.83
N ASP A 103 -17.52 15.07 -6.77
CA ASP A 103 -18.92 14.68 -6.79
C ASP A 103 -19.79 15.93 -6.56
N LEU A 104 -20.64 16.25 -7.53
CA LEU A 104 -21.55 17.40 -7.47
C LEU A 104 -22.95 17.02 -6.99
N LYS A 105 -23.19 15.73 -6.66
CA LYS A 105 -24.45 15.21 -6.14
C LYS A 105 -24.84 15.89 -4.84
N GLY A 106 -26.01 16.55 -4.84
CA GLY A 106 -26.62 17.15 -3.66
C GLY A 106 -25.88 18.33 -3.02
N GLY A 107 -24.70 18.73 -3.53
CA GLY A 107 -23.82 19.72 -2.91
C GLY A 107 -22.98 20.51 -3.90
N ALA A 108 -23.60 21.02 -4.96
CA ALA A 108 -22.92 21.73 -6.04
C ALA A 108 -22.08 22.92 -5.53
N LEU A 109 -20.80 22.96 -5.94
CA LEU A 109 -19.90 24.06 -5.61
C LEU A 109 -20.30 25.32 -6.39
N LYS A 110 -20.12 26.50 -5.80
CA LYS A 110 -20.24 27.74 -6.56
C LYS A 110 -19.17 27.79 -7.65
N VAL A 111 -19.55 28.30 -8.83
CA VAL A 111 -18.65 28.39 -10.00
C VAL A 111 -17.33 29.11 -9.67
N ASP A 112 -17.41 30.19 -8.89
CA ASP A 112 -16.22 30.97 -8.46
C ASP A 112 -15.29 30.20 -7.52
N TYR A 113 -15.79 29.15 -6.87
CA TYR A 113 -15.01 28.37 -5.90
C TYR A 113 -14.16 27.29 -6.55
N PHE A 114 -14.54 26.80 -7.75
CA PHE A 114 -13.77 25.79 -8.49
C PHE A 114 -12.33 26.23 -8.73
N GLU A 115 -12.09 27.51 -9.01
CA GLU A 115 -10.74 28.00 -9.28
C GLU A 115 -9.81 27.84 -8.06
N LYS A 116 -10.34 28.10 -6.86
CA LYS A 116 -9.61 27.89 -5.59
C LYS A 116 -9.40 26.40 -5.32
N VAL A 117 -10.41 25.57 -5.62
CA VAL A 117 -10.27 24.11 -5.50
C VAL A 117 -9.16 23.60 -6.41
N PHE A 118 -9.16 23.96 -7.69
CA PHE A 118 -8.15 23.51 -8.65
C PHE A 118 -6.74 23.96 -8.27
N GLU A 119 -6.58 25.17 -7.76
CA GLU A 119 -5.30 25.65 -7.22
C GLU A 119 -4.77 24.74 -6.11
N VAL A 120 -5.61 24.43 -5.12
CA VAL A 120 -5.26 23.55 -4.00
C VAL A 120 -4.94 22.14 -4.50
N LEU A 121 -5.77 21.57 -5.39
CA LEU A 121 -5.54 20.23 -5.94
C LEU A 121 -4.21 20.15 -6.69
N LYS A 122 -3.88 21.19 -7.46
CA LYS A 122 -2.60 21.28 -8.16
C LYS A 122 -1.43 21.36 -7.19
N ALA A 123 -1.54 22.16 -6.12
CA ALA A 123 -0.53 22.26 -5.07
C ALA A 123 -0.31 20.93 -4.34
N LEU A 124 -1.36 20.11 -4.18
CA LEU A 124 -1.29 18.75 -3.63
C LEU A 124 -0.76 17.70 -4.63
N GLY A 125 -0.47 18.10 -5.87
CA GLY A 125 0.13 17.26 -6.89
C GLY A 125 -0.87 16.47 -7.75
N ALA A 126 -2.16 16.81 -7.73
CA ALA A 126 -3.13 16.21 -8.64
C ALA A 126 -2.73 16.44 -10.12
N THR A 127 -3.01 15.45 -10.95
CA THR A 127 -2.78 15.53 -12.41
C THR A 127 -4.08 15.74 -13.17
N GLY A 128 -5.22 15.48 -12.54
CA GLY A 128 -6.53 15.67 -13.14
C GLY A 128 -7.67 15.59 -12.15
N VAL A 129 -8.87 15.83 -12.65
CA VAL A 129 -10.13 15.79 -11.91
C VAL A 129 -11.14 14.95 -12.68
N LEU A 130 -11.84 14.09 -11.95
CA LEU A 130 -13.05 13.41 -12.41
C LEU A 130 -14.21 14.25 -11.90
N ILE A 131 -15.01 14.83 -12.79
CA ILE A 131 -16.16 15.66 -12.40
C ILE A 131 -17.42 14.84 -12.67
N GLU A 132 -18.07 14.40 -11.61
CA GLU A 132 -19.39 13.77 -11.65
C GLU A 132 -20.44 14.88 -11.66
N TRP A 133 -21.11 15.04 -12.81
CA TRP A 133 -22.02 16.17 -13.05
C TRP A 133 -23.45 15.92 -12.59
N GLU A 134 -23.91 14.66 -12.62
CA GLU A 134 -25.27 14.23 -12.28
C GLU A 134 -26.37 15.19 -12.81
N ASP A 135 -27.17 15.79 -11.93
CA ASP A 135 -28.30 16.67 -12.22
C ASP A 135 -27.89 18.16 -12.36
N MET A 136 -26.62 18.48 -12.10
CA MET A 136 -26.05 19.82 -12.23
C MET A 136 -25.59 20.14 -13.66
N PHE A 137 -25.62 19.16 -14.57
CA PHE A 137 -25.36 19.39 -15.98
C PHE A 137 -26.58 20.01 -16.68
N PRO A 138 -26.41 21.08 -17.48
CA PRO A 138 -27.49 21.69 -18.25
C PRO A 138 -27.86 20.82 -19.46
N PHE A 139 -28.59 19.73 -19.22
CA PHE A 139 -29.07 18.89 -20.31
C PHE A 139 -30.05 19.64 -21.23
N GLU A 140 -29.97 19.35 -22.53
CA GLU A 140 -30.88 19.88 -23.54
C GLU A 140 -31.75 18.77 -24.15
N GLY A 141 -32.68 19.16 -25.03
CA GLY A 141 -33.55 18.22 -25.73
C GLY A 141 -34.48 17.44 -24.81
N ARG A 142 -34.49 16.11 -24.93
CA ARG A 142 -35.41 15.22 -24.21
C ARG A 142 -35.21 15.21 -22.70
N LEU A 143 -34.01 15.58 -22.23
CA LEU A 143 -33.66 15.58 -20.81
C LEU A 143 -33.81 16.97 -20.16
N LYS A 144 -34.20 18.00 -20.92
CA LYS A 144 -34.33 19.37 -20.43
C LYS A 144 -35.29 19.49 -19.23
N SER A 145 -36.33 18.67 -19.19
CA SER A 145 -37.31 18.69 -18.10
C SER A 145 -36.81 18.07 -16.79
N ALA A 146 -35.73 17.28 -16.84
CA ALA A 146 -35.13 16.64 -15.66
C ALA A 146 -33.97 17.44 -15.06
N VAL A 147 -33.58 18.56 -15.69
CA VAL A 147 -32.48 19.41 -15.22
C VAL A 147 -32.86 20.08 -13.90
N ASN A 148 -31.96 20.03 -12.92
CA ASN A 148 -32.14 20.73 -11.65
C ASN A 148 -32.22 22.26 -11.88
N GLY A 149 -33.11 22.96 -11.17
CA GLY A 149 -33.22 24.42 -11.26
C GLY A 149 -31.92 25.16 -10.90
N ASP A 150 -31.07 24.54 -10.08
CA ASP A 150 -29.76 25.07 -9.68
C ASP A 150 -28.60 24.57 -10.57
N ALA A 151 -28.89 23.85 -11.66
CA ALA A 151 -27.88 23.35 -12.58
C ALA A 151 -27.06 24.48 -13.20
N TYR A 152 -25.81 24.19 -13.53
CA TYR A 152 -24.94 25.16 -14.18
C TYR A 152 -25.43 25.46 -15.59
N SER A 153 -25.34 26.72 -16.03
CA SER A 153 -25.43 27.05 -17.45
C SER A 153 -24.22 26.51 -18.22
N MET A 154 -24.38 26.30 -19.54
CA MET A 154 -23.27 25.88 -20.41
C MET A 154 -22.07 26.84 -20.36
N GLN A 155 -22.30 28.13 -20.15
CA GLN A 155 -21.23 29.12 -19.96
C GLN A 155 -20.44 28.87 -18.66
N GLN A 156 -21.13 28.51 -17.58
CA GLN A 156 -20.51 28.15 -16.30
C GLN A 156 -19.74 26.84 -16.42
N VAL A 157 -20.28 25.82 -17.10
CA VAL A 157 -19.55 24.57 -17.42
C VAL A 157 -18.24 24.88 -18.13
N HIS A 158 -18.26 25.68 -19.21
CA HIS A 158 -17.03 26.09 -19.90
C HIS A 158 -16.06 26.87 -19.01
N ARG A 159 -16.56 27.67 -18.06
CA ARG A 159 -15.71 28.38 -17.09
C ARG A 159 -15.04 27.40 -16.13
N ILE A 160 -15.75 26.40 -15.63
CA ILE A 160 -15.20 25.34 -14.77
C ILE A 160 -14.10 24.57 -15.52
N LEU A 161 -14.39 24.11 -16.75
CA LEU A 161 -13.43 23.36 -17.57
C LEU A 161 -12.16 24.15 -17.90
N ARG A 162 -12.32 25.44 -18.27
CA ARG A 162 -11.17 26.34 -18.48
C ARG A 162 -10.36 26.57 -17.21
N GLY A 163 -11.02 26.63 -16.05
CA GLY A 163 -10.37 26.71 -14.75
C GLY A 163 -9.45 25.51 -14.48
N ALA A 164 -9.94 24.29 -14.72
CA ALA A 164 -9.13 23.08 -14.57
C ALA A 164 -7.93 23.07 -15.54
N GLN A 165 -8.16 23.43 -16.81
CA GLN A 165 -7.10 23.53 -17.81
C GLN A 165 -6.03 24.56 -17.44
N LYS A 166 -6.41 25.71 -16.88
CA LYS A 166 -5.49 26.76 -16.40
C LYS A 166 -4.49 26.23 -15.37
N TYR A 167 -4.91 25.29 -14.52
CA TYR A 167 -4.03 24.64 -13.53
C TYR A 167 -3.35 23.36 -14.05
N GLY A 168 -3.52 23.04 -15.34
CA GLY A 168 -2.97 21.82 -15.95
C GLY A 168 -3.50 20.56 -15.30
N LEU A 169 -4.81 20.52 -15.05
CA LEU A 169 -5.55 19.36 -14.58
C LEU A 169 -6.34 18.78 -15.76
N ASP A 170 -6.10 17.51 -16.08
CA ASP A 170 -6.91 16.78 -17.04
C ASP A 170 -8.33 16.60 -16.51
N VAL A 171 -9.35 16.93 -17.31
CA VAL A 171 -10.74 16.76 -16.91
C VAL A 171 -11.31 15.50 -17.51
N ILE A 172 -11.84 14.63 -16.64
CA ILE A 172 -12.60 13.45 -17.02
C ILE A 172 -14.06 13.73 -16.64
N PRO A 173 -14.97 13.91 -17.61
CA PRO A 173 -16.39 14.07 -17.31
C PRO A 173 -16.99 12.72 -16.93
N LEU A 174 -17.79 12.68 -15.87
CA LEU A 174 -18.61 11.54 -15.50
C LEU A 174 -20.08 11.97 -15.53
N ILE A 175 -20.84 11.30 -16.40
CA ILE A 175 -22.30 11.37 -16.44
C ILE A 175 -22.80 9.94 -16.28
N GLN A 176 -23.73 9.78 -15.37
CA GLN A 176 -24.31 8.51 -15.07
C GLN A 176 -25.43 8.15 -16.06
N THR A 177 -25.51 6.87 -16.47
CA THR A 177 -26.37 6.44 -17.60
C THR A 177 -27.55 5.54 -17.21
N PHE A 178 -27.36 4.51 -16.38
CA PHE A 178 -28.41 3.50 -16.11
C PHE A 178 -28.69 3.19 -14.62
N GLY A 179 -27.88 3.71 -13.68
CA GLY A 179 -28.10 3.57 -12.23
C GLY A 179 -27.89 4.91 -11.54
N HIS A 180 -28.18 5.09 -10.24
CA HIS A 180 -27.98 6.38 -9.55
C HIS A 180 -28.65 7.60 -10.24
N LEU A 181 -29.78 7.36 -10.91
CA LEU A 181 -30.60 8.37 -11.58
C LEU A 181 -31.81 8.76 -10.71
N GLU A 182 -31.68 8.71 -9.38
CA GLU A 182 -32.79 9.01 -8.48
C GLU A 182 -33.30 10.45 -8.66
N TRP A 183 -32.50 11.33 -9.26
CA TRP A 183 -32.86 12.70 -9.63
C TRP A 183 -33.83 12.80 -10.82
N ILE A 184 -33.80 11.86 -11.77
CA ILE A 184 -34.72 11.86 -12.93
C ILE A 184 -36.16 11.53 -12.51
N LEU A 185 -36.32 10.84 -11.37
CA LEU A 185 -37.60 10.34 -10.89
C LEU A 185 -38.26 11.23 -9.82
N LYS A 186 -37.65 12.38 -9.48
CA LYS A 186 -38.22 13.38 -8.57
C LYS A 186 -39.03 14.42 -9.35
#